data_AF-A0A2W4M9N8-F1
#
_entry.id   AF-A0A2W4M9N8-F1
#
_cell.length_a   1.000
_cell.length_b   1.000
_cell.length_c   1.000
_cell.angle_alpha   90.00
_cell.angle_beta   90.00
_cell.angle_gamma   90.00
#
_symmetry.space_group_name_H-M   'P 1'
#
loop_
_entity.id
_entity.type
_entity.pdbx_description
1 polymer ?
#
loop_
_entity_poly.entity_id
_entity_poly.type
_entity_poly.pdbx_seq_one_letter_code
_entity_poly.pdbx_strand_id
1 'polypeptide(L)'
;MAARIASNDELGAAHLAIDHRDPESAPFYNVTLKNFATPWTNRDQTVFAPLNDYTATVIGLVRDELDFRRVLYDDVLYVGSGAGVPAYSPSNNDHYAALENTGADLRQVLTRQAQSALTGLPPEATAGVITSRAAAEAFFIAGTNRAMFRFTLLNHLCRDLEQVQDTSRPPDRIRQDVSRSPGGDSRVFLNNCVGCHSGMDPMAQAFAYYDFDETSGRLVYTPGQVQPKYFNNKETFPQGFVTPDDRWDNYWRVGQNKLLGWSSALPGSGKGAKSLGQELASSQAFAQCQVEKVFRQVCYRAPSDDQDRTAVERITSLFTGGGYNLKQVFAETAVYCMGD
;
A
#
# COMPACT_ATOMS: atom_id res chain seq x y z
N MET A 1 -4.59 22.64 -23.82
CA MET A 1 -5.61 21.56 -23.75
C MET A 1 -6.60 21.60 -24.92
N ALA A 2 -7.40 22.67 -25.09
CA ALA A 2 -8.45 22.77 -26.12
C ALA A 2 -7.99 22.47 -27.57
N ALA A 3 -6.80 22.92 -27.95
CA ALA A 3 -6.24 22.65 -29.28
C ALA A 3 -6.00 21.16 -29.55
N ARG A 4 -5.59 20.38 -28.52
CA ARG A 4 -5.36 18.93 -28.64
C ARG A 4 -6.67 18.17 -28.77
N ILE A 5 -7.69 18.56 -27.99
CA ILE A 5 -9.04 18.00 -28.12
C ILE A 5 -9.61 18.29 -29.53
N ALA A 6 -9.45 19.52 -30.02
CA ALA A 6 -9.88 19.89 -31.37
C ALA A 6 -9.15 19.13 -32.50
N SER A 7 -8.00 18.52 -32.21
CA SER A 7 -7.24 17.68 -33.14
C SER A 7 -7.41 16.17 -32.90
N ASN A 8 -8.41 15.73 -32.13
CA ASN A 8 -8.62 14.33 -31.72
C ASN A 8 -7.38 13.72 -31.03
N ASP A 9 -6.71 14.50 -30.19
CA ASP A 9 -5.59 14.10 -29.32
C ASP A 9 -6.02 14.27 -27.85
N GLU A 10 -7.08 13.58 -27.45
CA GLU A 10 -7.63 13.61 -26.09
C GLU A 10 -6.61 13.10 -25.08
N LEU A 11 -5.86 12.05 -25.42
CA LEU A 11 -4.84 11.49 -24.53
C LEU A 11 -3.67 12.48 -24.31
N GLY A 12 -3.22 13.17 -25.37
CA GLY A 12 -2.23 14.24 -25.21
C GLY A 12 -2.77 15.43 -24.42
N ALA A 13 -4.07 15.73 -24.53
CA ALA A 13 -4.72 16.74 -23.70
C ALA A 13 -4.73 16.35 -22.22
N ALA A 14 -5.06 15.09 -21.91
CA ALA A 14 -5.04 14.54 -20.56
C ALA A 14 -3.63 14.52 -19.97
N HIS A 15 -2.62 14.14 -20.75
CA HIS A 15 -1.21 14.19 -20.32
C HIS A 15 -0.74 15.61 -20.00
N LEU A 16 -1.15 16.60 -20.81
CA LEU A 16 -0.83 18.00 -20.52
C LEU A 16 -1.44 18.46 -19.19
N ALA A 17 -2.68 18.06 -18.89
CA ALA A 17 -3.38 18.43 -17.66
C ALA A 17 -2.66 17.97 -16.37
N ILE A 18 -1.88 16.89 -16.48
CA ILE A 18 -1.17 16.26 -15.37
C ILE A 18 0.36 16.34 -15.52
N ASP A 19 0.87 17.09 -16.50
CA ASP A 19 2.31 17.25 -16.71
C ASP A 19 2.91 18.11 -15.61
N HIS A 20 3.78 17.53 -14.79
CA HIS A 20 4.45 18.23 -13.70
C HIS A 20 5.31 19.42 -14.14
N ARG A 21 5.57 19.61 -15.44
CA ARG A 21 6.26 20.79 -15.97
C ARG A 21 5.30 21.96 -16.22
N ASP A 22 4.01 21.68 -16.36
CA ASP A 22 2.96 22.68 -16.55
C ASP A 22 2.54 23.27 -15.19
N PRO A 23 2.64 24.59 -14.98
CA PRO A 23 2.13 25.25 -13.77
C PRO A 23 0.63 25.03 -13.55
N GLU A 24 -0.16 24.86 -14.61
CA GLU A 24 -1.61 24.64 -14.50
C GLU A 24 -1.95 23.25 -13.91
N SER A 25 -0.98 22.32 -13.88
CA SER A 25 -1.18 20.99 -13.32
C SER A 25 -1.08 20.93 -11.79
N ALA A 26 -0.76 22.04 -11.10
CA ALA A 26 -0.57 22.03 -9.64
C ALA A 26 -1.75 21.42 -8.85
N PRO A 27 -3.03 21.67 -9.20
CA PRO A 27 -4.17 21.04 -8.52
C PRO A 27 -4.18 19.52 -8.60
N PHE A 28 -3.67 18.91 -9.68
CA PHE A 28 -3.57 17.46 -9.78
C PHE A 28 -2.68 16.87 -8.68
N TYR A 29 -1.56 17.52 -8.36
CA TYR A 29 -0.62 17.05 -7.33
C TYR A 29 -1.06 17.44 -5.92
N ASN A 30 -1.54 18.67 -5.72
CA ASN A 30 -1.89 19.20 -4.41
C ASN A 30 -3.27 18.75 -3.90
N VAL A 31 -4.19 18.40 -4.80
CA VAL A 31 -5.57 18.03 -4.46
C VAL A 31 -5.86 16.60 -4.91
N THR A 32 -5.80 16.30 -6.21
CA THR A 32 -6.24 15.00 -6.74
C THR A 32 -5.41 13.85 -6.18
N LEU A 33 -4.09 13.88 -6.33
CA LEU A 33 -3.21 12.82 -5.86
C LEU A 33 -3.12 12.75 -4.33
N LYS A 34 -3.21 13.90 -3.65
CA LYS A 34 -3.29 13.94 -2.19
C LYS A 34 -4.55 13.21 -1.70
N ASN A 35 -5.73 13.59 -2.18
CA ASN A 35 -7.00 12.97 -1.79
C ASN A 35 -7.09 11.50 -2.21
N PHE A 36 -6.45 11.15 -3.33
CA PHE A 36 -6.35 9.77 -3.80
C PHE A 36 -5.58 8.88 -2.81
N ALA A 37 -4.44 9.34 -2.29
CA ALA A 37 -3.54 8.54 -1.47
C ALA A 37 -3.82 8.62 0.04
N THR A 38 -4.27 9.77 0.55
CA THR A 38 -4.47 10.01 1.99
C THR A 38 -5.36 8.98 2.70
N PRO A 39 -6.47 8.47 2.12
CA PRO A 39 -7.26 7.40 2.73
C PRO A 39 -6.46 6.13 3.06
N TRP A 40 -5.32 5.90 2.40
CA TRP A 40 -4.53 4.68 2.59
C TRP A 40 -3.56 4.77 3.77
N THR A 41 -3.45 5.96 4.37
CA THR A 41 -2.44 6.26 5.40
C THR A 41 -3.03 6.26 6.81
N ASN A 42 -4.34 6.01 6.96
CA ASN A 42 -5.04 6.07 8.23
C ASN A 42 -6.13 4.99 8.33
N ARG A 43 -6.50 4.59 9.55
CA ARG A 43 -7.48 3.52 9.79
C ARG A 43 -8.92 3.89 9.42
N ASP A 44 -9.23 5.19 9.49
CA ASP A 44 -10.56 5.72 9.17
C ASP A 44 -10.82 5.82 7.66
N GLN A 45 -9.78 5.62 6.84
CA GLN A 45 -9.80 5.79 5.39
C GLN A 45 -10.33 7.16 4.94
N THR A 46 -10.07 8.18 5.75
CA THR A 46 -10.54 9.55 5.48
C THR A 46 -9.56 10.30 4.58
N VAL A 47 -10.10 11.16 3.72
CA VAL A 47 -9.33 12.12 2.92
C VAL A 47 -8.85 13.32 3.74
N PHE A 48 -9.39 13.51 4.95
CA PHE A 48 -9.12 14.67 5.80
C PHE A 48 -7.87 14.53 6.68
N ALA A 49 -7.14 13.41 6.58
CA ALA A 49 -5.87 13.27 7.30
C ALA A 49 -4.80 14.21 6.70
N PRO A 50 -3.87 14.75 7.52
CA PRO A 50 -2.81 15.63 7.04
C PRO A 50 -1.93 14.98 5.98
N LEU A 51 -1.31 15.81 5.14
CA LEU A 51 -0.19 15.38 4.30
C LEU A 51 0.87 14.71 5.17
N ASN A 52 1.44 13.62 4.69
CA ASN A 52 2.43 12.82 5.40
C ASN A 52 3.39 12.14 4.40
N ASP A 53 4.38 11.42 4.92
CA ASP A 53 5.42 10.78 4.12
C ASP A 53 4.91 9.69 3.18
N TYR A 54 3.86 8.96 3.55
CA TYR A 54 3.18 8.03 2.67
C TYR A 54 2.53 8.77 1.49
N THR A 55 1.63 9.72 1.76
CA THR A 55 0.94 10.48 0.70
C THR A 55 1.92 11.18 -0.24
N ALA A 56 2.94 11.85 0.33
CA ALA A 56 3.96 12.52 -0.47
C ALA A 56 4.77 11.54 -1.34
N THR A 57 5.05 10.34 -0.83
CA THR A 57 5.74 9.30 -1.60
C THR A 57 4.90 8.80 -2.77
N VAL A 58 3.60 8.59 -2.59
CA VAL A 58 2.70 8.25 -3.70
C VAL A 58 2.68 9.36 -4.75
N ILE A 59 2.51 10.63 -4.32
CA ILE A 59 2.53 11.78 -5.23
C ILE A 59 3.84 11.82 -6.03
N GLY A 60 4.98 11.67 -5.37
CA GLY A 60 6.29 11.70 -5.99
C GLY A 60 6.52 10.55 -6.99
N LEU A 61 6.14 9.32 -6.64
CA LEU A 61 6.25 8.17 -7.55
C LEU A 61 5.41 8.38 -8.83
N VAL A 62 4.19 8.92 -8.69
CA VAL A 62 3.34 9.25 -9.84
C VAL A 62 3.95 10.39 -10.67
N ARG A 63 4.41 11.46 -10.01
CA ARG A 63 5.02 12.62 -10.66
C ARG A 63 6.22 12.21 -11.50
N ASP A 64 7.10 11.39 -10.95
CA ASP A 64 8.35 10.97 -11.57
C ASP A 64 8.17 9.76 -12.52
N GLU A 65 6.92 9.31 -12.75
CA GLU A 65 6.56 8.26 -13.71
C GLU A 65 7.33 6.94 -13.48
N LEU A 66 7.61 6.63 -12.21
CA LEU A 66 8.32 5.41 -11.83
C LEU A 66 7.37 4.21 -11.87
N ASP A 67 7.95 3.00 -11.96
CA ASP A 67 7.24 1.74 -11.73
C ASP A 67 6.53 1.80 -10.37
N PHE A 68 5.20 1.93 -10.40
CA PHE A 68 4.43 2.19 -9.20
C PHE A 68 4.44 1.03 -8.20
N ARG A 69 4.84 -0.18 -8.63
CA ARG A 69 5.02 -1.32 -7.70
C ARG A 69 6.05 -1.02 -6.62
N ARG A 70 7.03 -0.16 -6.93
CA ARG A 70 8.05 0.33 -5.98
C ARG A 70 7.47 0.91 -4.70
N VAL A 71 6.22 1.38 -4.75
CA VAL A 71 5.49 1.89 -3.58
C VAL A 71 5.50 0.91 -2.41
N LEU A 72 5.56 -0.42 -2.64
CA LEU A 72 5.51 -1.43 -1.57
C LEU A 72 6.86 -2.02 -1.16
N TYR A 73 7.95 -1.75 -1.90
CA TYR A 73 9.22 -2.47 -1.64
C TYR A 73 10.48 -1.63 -1.74
N ASP A 74 10.43 -0.45 -2.34
CA ASP A 74 11.65 0.27 -2.65
C ASP A 74 12.23 1.00 -1.43
N ASP A 75 13.50 1.40 -1.49
CA ASP A 75 14.11 2.28 -0.50
C ASP A 75 13.84 3.74 -0.88
N VAL A 76 12.61 4.19 -0.67
CA VAL A 76 12.14 5.47 -1.20
C VAL A 76 11.20 6.21 -0.27
N LEU A 77 11.46 7.50 -0.12
CA LEU A 77 10.52 8.51 0.37
C LEU A 77 10.57 9.74 -0.53
N TYR A 78 9.51 10.54 -0.51
CA TYR A 78 9.56 11.91 -1.04
C TYR A 78 9.43 12.92 0.09
N VAL A 79 10.37 13.84 0.13
CA VAL A 79 10.50 14.91 1.14
C VAL A 79 10.47 16.24 0.42
N GLY A 80 9.72 17.21 0.96
CA GLY A 80 9.63 18.54 0.38
C GLY A 80 10.75 19.47 0.82
N SER A 81 10.75 20.68 0.28
CA SER A 81 11.60 21.78 0.73
C SER A 81 10.84 23.10 0.61
N GLY A 82 11.21 24.09 1.41
CA GLY A 82 10.55 25.39 1.39
C GLY A 82 10.96 26.26 2.56
N ALA A 83 10.74 27.57 2.44
CA ALA A 83 10.97 28.49 3.55
C ALA A 83 10.03 28.15 4.71
N GLY A 84 10.58 27.97 5.91
CA GLY A 84 9.81 27.61 7.10
C GLY A 84 9.40 26.13 7.20
N VAL A 85 9.82 25.28 6.24
CA VAL A 85 9.59 23.83 6.31
C VAL A 85 10.73 23.20 7.12
N PRO A 86 10.46 22.55 8.27
CA PRO A 86 11.50 21.89 9.06
C PRO A 86 12.05 20.67 8.32
N ALA A 87 13.20 20.14 8.75
CA ALA A 87 13.72 18.89 8.19
C ALA A 87 12.76 17.71 8.43
N TYR A 88 12.81 16.69 7.56
CA TYR A 88 12.09 15.44 7.80
C TYR A 88 12.51 14.84 9.15
N SER A 89 11.53 14.33 9.89
CA SER A 89 11.74 13.60 11.13
C SER A 89 11.02 12.25 11.07
N PRO A 90 11.68 11.13 11.42
CA PRO A 90 11.00 9.85 11.54
C PRO A 90 10.09 9.76 12.78
N SER A 91 10.13 10.75 13.69
CA SER A 91 9.35 10.75 14.94
C SER A 91 8.10 11.62 14.94
N ASN A 92 7.91 12.49 13.94
CA ASN A 92 6.75 13.39 13.87
C ASN A 92 6.35 13.71 12.42
N ASN A 93 5.28 14.49 12.24
CA ASN A 93 4.78 14.88 10.92
C ASN A 93 4.94 16.38 10.62
N ASP A 94 5.78 17.09 11.37
CA ASP A 94 5.88 18.56 11.31
C ASP A 94 6.30 19.04 9.92
N HIS A 95 7.19 18.28 9.26
CA HIS A 95 7.64 18.55 7.90
C HIS A 95 6.48 18.65 6.90
N TYR A 96 5.62 17.63 6.87
CA TYR A 96 4.52 17.56 5.91
C TYR A 96 3.36 18.47 6.29
N ALA A 97 3.10 18.65 7.58
CA ALA A 97 2.16 19.66 8.07
C ALA A 97 2.59 21.07 7.64
N ALA A 98 3.88 21.41 7.71
CA ALA A 98 4.38 22.70 7.26
C ALA A 98 4.28 22.89 5.74
N LEU A 99 4.57 21.85 4.93
CA LEU A 99 4.35 21.89 3.48
C LEU A 99 2.90 22.18 3.12
N GLU A 100 1.97 21.53 3.83
CA GLU A 100 0.54 21.73 3.63
C GLU A 100 0.09 23.13 4.05
N ASN A 101 0.49 23.59 5.25
CA ASN A 101 0.13 24.91 5.79
C ASN A 101 0.69 26.08 4.96
N THR A 102 1.83 25.89 4.29
CA THR A 102 2.44 26.90 3.43
C THR A 102 1.88 26.89 2.00
N GLY A 103 1.00 25.93 1.67
CA GLY A 103 0.46 25.77 0.32
C GLY A 103 1.53 25.40 -0.71
N ALA A 104 2.58 24.66 -0.30
CA ALA A 104 3.69 24.32 -1.16
C ALA A 104 3.23 23.54 -2.41
N ASP A 105 3.72 23.91 -3.60
CA ASP A 105 3.42 23.20 -4.85
C ASP A 105 4.11 21.83 -4.84
N LEU A 106 3.37 20.76 -4.52
CA LEU A 106 3.89 19.40 -4.33
C LEU A 106 4.48 18.83 -5.62
N ARG A 107 4.04 19.35 -6.77
CA ARG A 107 4.65 19.08 -8.07
C ARG A 107 6.12 19.49 -8.10
N GLN A 108 6.47 20.59 -7.47
CA GLN A 108 7.83 21.15 -7.53
C GLN A 108 8.69 20.75 -6.34
N VAL A 109 8.15 20.86 -5.12
CA VAL A 109 8.99 20.84 -3.91
C VAL A 109 9.42 19.45 -3.48
N LEU A 110 8.71 18.40 -3.89
CA LEU A 110 9.00 17.03 -3.49
C LEU A 110 10.28 16.52 -4.18
N THR A 111 11.18 15.93 -3.41
CA THR A 111 12.41 15.31 -3.91
C THR A 111 12.52 13.89 -3.39
N ARG A 112 12.94 12.99 -4.28
CA ARG A 112 13.15 11.58 -3.95
C ARG A 112 14.38 11.43 -3.04
N GLN A 113 14.21 10.73 -1.93
CA GLN A 113 15.26 10.42 -0.97
C GLN A 113 15.24 8.92 -0.66
N ALA A 114 16.39 8.37 -0.24
CA ALA A 114 16.42 7.03 0.31
C ALA A 114 15.73 7.01 1.68
N GLN A 115 14.78 6.10 1.88
CA GLN A 115 14.08 5.93 3.15
C GLN A 115 15.07 5.54 4.27
N SER A 116 16.02 4.65 3.96
CA SER A 116 17.07 4.20 4.88
C SER A 116 17.90 5.35 5.42
N ALA A 117 18.28 6.31 4.56
CA ALA A 117 19.06 7.48 4.93
C ALA A 117 18.31 8.44 5.87
N LEU A 118 16.99 8.49 5.78
CA LEU A 118 16.15 9.40 6.58
C LEU A 118 15.65 8.77 7.88
N THR A 119 15.42 7.46 7.89
CA THR A 119 14.81 6.75 9.01
C THR A 119 15.82 6.01 9.88
N GLY A 120 17.03 5.76 9.36
CA GLY A 120 18.05 4.94 10.02
C GLY A 120 17.77 3.43 9.92
N LEU A 121 16.77 3.01 9.15
CA LEU A 121 16.56 1.61 8.80
C LEU A 121 17.69 1.14 7.87
N PRO A 122 18.15 -0.11 7.98
CA PRO A 122 19.02 -0.66 6.96
C PRO A 122 18.23 -0.80 5.64
N PRO A 123 18.86 -0.64 4.46
CA PRO A 123 18.17 -0.64 3.18
C PRO A 123 17.29 -1.88 2.94
N GLU A 124 17.68 -3.06 3.40
CA GLU A 124 16.90 -4.30 3.27
C GLU A 124 15.62 -4.32 4.11
N ALA A 125 15.52 -3.48 5.15
CA ALA A 125 14.36 -3.36 6.02
C ALA A 125 13.38 -2.27 5.56
N THR A 126 13.68 -1.53 4.49
CA THR A 126 12.74 -0.59 3.89
C THR A 126 11.71 -1.32 3.01
N ALA A 127 10.52 -0.77 2.83
CA ALA A 127 9.47 -1.33 2.00
C ALA A 127 8.52 -0.24 1.48
N GLY A 128 9.11 0.80 0.87
CA GLY A 128 8.40 1.97 0.39
C GLY A 128 7.47 2.56 1.45
N VAL A 129 6.18 2.67 1.11
CA VAL A 129 5.18 3.24 2.01
C VAL A 129 4.85 2.35 3.21
N ILE A 130 5.09 1.03 3.14
CA ILE A 130 4.80 0.11 4.26
C ILE A 130 5.61 0.50 5.51
N THR A 131 6.85 0.94 5.32
CA THR A 131 7.77 1.35 6.38
C THR A 131 7.91 2.87 6.51
N SER A 132 7.00 3.63 5.92
CA SER A 132 6.85 5.06 6.20
C SER A 132 6.40 5.28 7.65
N ARG A 133 6.68 6.45 8.23
CA ARG A 133 6.20 6.81 9.57
C ARG A 133 4.68 6.75 9.63
N ALA A 134 3.98 7.32 8.65
CA ALA A 134 2.52 7.36 8.64
C ALA A 134 1.90 5.95 8.62
N ALA A 135 2.41 5.04 7.78
CA ALA A 135 1.94 3.66 7.78
C ALA A 135 2.28 2.94 9.09
N ALA A 136 3.47 3.17 9.64
CA ALA A 136 3.89 2.54 10.88
C ALA A 136 3.01 2.97 12.07
N GLU A 137 2.80 4.27 12.23
CA GLU A 137 1.91 4.86 13.22
C GLU A 137 0.48 4.29 13.09
N ALA A 138 -0.03 4.18 11.86
CA ALA A 138 -1.38 3.68 11.64
C ALA A 138 -1.50 2.16 11.82
N PHE A 139 -0.52 1.37 11.39
CA PHE A 139 -0.74 -0.07 11.16
C PHE A 139 0.25 -1.02 11.83
N PHE A 140 1.39 -0.53 12.33
CA PHE A 140 2.25 -1.30 13.23
C PHE A 140 1.91 -1.10 14.71
N ILE A 141 1.10 -0.09 15.04
CA ILE A 141 0.66 0.18 16.42
C ILE A 141 -0.25 -0.92 16.99
N ALA A 142 0.01 -1.29 18.24
CA ALA A 142 -0.74 -2.24 19.07
C ALA A 142 -0.84 -3.68 18.52
N GLY A 143 -1.33 -4.60 19.37
CA GLY A 143 -1.73 -5.96 18.98
C GLY A 143 -0.62 -6.76 18.30
N THR A 144 -0.79 -7.08 17.02
CA THR A 144 0.22 -7.77 16.20
C THR A 144 0.27 -7.13 14.81
N ASN A 145 1.31 -7.40 14.02
CA ASN A 145 1.45 -6.82 12.67
C ASN A 145 0.48 -7.38 11.61
N ARG A 146 -0.59 -8.07 12.02
CA ARG A 146 -1.72 -8.43 11.14
C ARG A 146 -2.45 -7.20 10.62
N ALA A 147 -2.50 -6.10 11.40
CA ALA A 147 -3.10 -4.86 10.94
C ALA A 147 -2.36 -4.27 9.72
N MET A 148 -1.02 -4.17 9.78
CA MET A 148 -0.21 -3.77 8.62
C MET A 148 -0.49 -4.65 7.39
N PHE A 149 -0.53 -5.97 7.56
CA PHE A 149 -0.84 -6.86 6.46
C PHE A 149 -2.23 -6.60 5.87
N ARG A 150 -3.27 -6.58 6.71
CA ARG A 150 -4.65 -6.32 6.30
C ARG A 150 -4.78 -4.99 5.55
N PHE A 151 -4.27 -3.90 6.12
CA PHE A 151 -4.36 -2.58 5.49
C PHE A 151 -3.53 -2.50 4.22
N THR A 152 -2.42 -3.23 4.10
CA THR A 152 -1.70 -3.34 2.82
C THR A 152 -2.57 -4.01 1.75
N LEU A 153 -3.30 -5.08 2.08
CA LEU A 153 -4.25 -5.71 1.15
C LEU A 153 -5.39 -4.79 0.76
N LEU A 154 -6.03 -4.15 1.74
CA LEU A 154 -7.11 -3.20 1.51
C LEU A 154 -6.65 -2.05 0.60
N ASN A 155 -5.49 -1.48 0.91
CA ASN A 155 -5.00 -0.29 0.24
C ASN A 155 -4.31 -0.57 -1.10
N HIS A 156 -3.81 -1.78 -1.35
CA HIS A 156 -3.04 -2.03 -2.57
C HIS A 156 -3.54 -3.17 -3.43
N LEU A 157 -4.39 -4.05 -2.89
CA LEU A 157 -5.03 -5.14 -3.63
C LEU A 157 -6.56 -5.00 -3.66
N CYS A 158 -7.14 -4.00 -2.96
CA CYS A 158 -8.58 -3.76 -2.90
C CYS A 158 -9.34 -5.01 -2.44
N ARG A 159 -8.75 -5.75 -1.49
CA ARG A 159 -9.32 -6.93 -0.86
C ARG A 159 -9.17 -6.83 0.65
N ASP A 160 -10.24 -7.08 1.39
CA ASP A 160 -10.16 -7.35 2.83
C ASP A 160 -10.02 -8.85 3.10
N LEU A 161 -9.68 -9.21 4.34
CA LEU A 161 -9.47 -10.59 4.77
C LEU A 161 -10.72 -11.45 4.55
N GLU A 162 -11.92 -10.88 4.69
CA GLU A 162 -13.20 -11.56 4.44
C GLU A 162 -13.33 -12.02 2.99
N GLN A 163 -12.80 -11.24 2.04
CA GLN A 163 -12.89 -11.54 0.61
C GLN A 163 -11.86 -12.57 0.15
N VAL A 164 -10.85 -12.85 0.99
CA VAL A 164 -9.77 -13.81 0.72
C VAL A 164 -9.74 -14.95 1.72
N GLN A 165 -10.84 -15.19 2.45
CA GLN A 165 -10.95 -16.33 3.35
C GLN A 165 -10.77 -17.63 2.57
N ASP A 166 -9.92 -18.53 3.05
CA ASP A 166 -9.73 -19.87 2.46
C ASP A 166 -9.45 -20.91 3.54
N THR A 167 -10.48 -21.68 3.89
CA THR A 167 -10.39 -22.75 4.91
C THR A 167 -9.68 -24.00 4.40
N SER A 168 -9.33 -24.07 3.11
CA SER A 168 -8.59 -25.20 2.54
C SER A 168 -7.08 -25.11 2.71
N ARG A 169 -6.57 -23.99 3.25
CA ARG A 169 -5.13 -23.78 3.48
C ARG A 169 -4.67 -24.36 4.83
N PRO A 170 -3.43 -24.88 4.92
CA PRO A 170 -2.89 -25.43 6.17
C PRO A 170 -2.89 -24.39 7.32
N PRO A 171 -3.35 -24.75 8.53
CA PRO A 171 -3.37 -23.87 9.70
C PRO A 171 -2.06 -23.90 10.51
N ASP A 172 -0.96 -24.41 9.95
CA ASP A 172 0.30 -24.70 10.63
C ASP A 172 1.02 -23.46 11.16
N ARG A 173 0.77 -22.29 10.56
CA ARG A 173 1.36 -21.01 10.97
C ARG A 173 0.41 -20.10 11.74
N ILE A 174 -0.79 -20.57 12.09
CA ILE A 174 -1.69 -19.81 12.95
C ILE A 174 -1.07 -19.76 14.35
N ARG A 175 -0.86 -18.54 14.85
CA ARG A 175 -0.14 -18.30 16.10
C ARG A 175 -0.90 -18.78 17.34
N GLN A 176 -0.19 -18.75 18.47
CA GLN A 176 -0.65 -19.18 19.79
C GLN A 176 -1.81 -18.33 20.35
N ASP A 177 -2.02 -17.14 19.81
CA ASP A 177 -2.97 -16.13 20.31
C ASP A 177 -4.41 -16.32 19.83
N VAL A 178 -4.68 -17.38 19.05
CA VAL A 178 -6.00 -17.72 18.52
C VAL A 178 -6.47 -19.02 19.16
N SER A 179 -7.64 -19.02 19.80
CA SER A 179 -8.20 -20.24 20.39
C SER A 179 -8.56 -21.26 19.30
N ARG A 180 -8.33 -22.54 19.57
CA ARG A 180 -8.76 -23.67 18.71
C ARG A 180 -10.14 -24.21 19.07
N SER A 181 -10.73 -23.73 20.16
CA SER A 181 -12.10 -23.97 20.57
C SER A 181 -12.75 -22.67 21.11
N PRO A 182 -12.89 -21.62 20.27
CA PRO A 182 -13.53 -20.37 20.70
C PRO A 182 -14.92 -20.64 21.26
N GLY A 183 -15.19 -20.20 22.50
CA GLY A 183 -16.46 -20.49 23.18
C GLY A 183 -16.74 -21.97 23.43
N GLY A 184 -15.71 -22.83 23.40
CA GLY A 184 -15.84 -24.29 23.52
C GLY A 184 -16.18 -25.03 22.23
N ASP A 185 -16.29 -24.33 21.09
CA ASP A 185 -16.67 -24.92 19.80
C ASP A 185 -15.54 -24.81 18.75
N SER A 186 -14.85 -25.92 18.50
CA SER A 186 -13.76 -25.98 17.51
C SER A 186 -14.24 -25.74 16.07
N ARG A 187 -15.54 -25.87 15.77
CA ARG A 187 -16.08 -25.57 14.44
C ARG A 187 -15.93 -24.09 14.10
N VAL A 188 -15.96 -23.20 15.10
CA VAL A 188 -15.73 -21.77 14.89
C VAL A 188 -14.31 -21.53 14.37
N PHE A 189 -13.32 -22.21 14.97
CA PHE A 189 -11.95 -22.12 14.49
C PHE A 189 -11.82 -22.68 13.07
N LEU A 190 -12.30 -23.91 12.84
CA LEU A 190 -12.15 -24.63 11.58
C LEU A 190 -12.85 -23.94 10.40
N ASN A 191 -14.01 -23.32 10.63
CA ASN A 191 -14.83 -22.75 9.56
C ASN A 191 -14.60 -21.26 9.34
N ASN A 192 -14.15 -20.52 10.37
CA ASN A 192 -14.03 -19.06 10.29
C ASN A 192 -12.59 -18.59 10.49
N CYS A 193 -11.95 -18.96 11.61
CA CYS A 193 -10.62 -18.45 11.94
C CYS A 193 -9.55 -18.95 10.96
N VAL A 194 -9.58 -20.24 10.60
CA VAL A 194 -8.68 -20.82 9.60
C VAL A 194 -8.78 -20.08 8.27
N GLY A 195 -9.99 -19.66 7.88
CA GLY A 195 -10.23 -18.94 6.63
C GLY A 195 -9.35 -17.70 6.47
N CYS A 196 -9.29 -16.83 7.48
CA CYS A 196 -8.43 -15.65 7.44
C CYS A 196 -6.97 -15.98 7.78
N HIS A 197 -6.74 -16.74 8.86
CA HIS A 197 -5.41 -16.85 9.47
C HIS A 197 -4.46 -17.76 8.68
N SER A 198 -4.93 -18.81 8.02
CA SER A 198 -4.05 -19.69 7.24
C SER A 198 -3.40 -18.98 6.05
N GLY A 199 -3.99 -17.89 5.56
CA GLY A 199 -3.37 -17.03 4.55
C GLY A 199 -2.56 -15.88 5.14
N MET A 200 -3.17 -15.18 6.09
CA MET A 200 -2.60 -13.96 6.68
C MET A 200 -1.36 -14.22 7.55
N ASP A 201 -1.41 -15.17 8.49
CA ASP A 201 -0.34 -15.35 9.48
C ASP A 201 1.01 -15.73 8.84
N PRO A 202 1.08 -16.64 7.85
CA PRO A 202 2.31 -16.90 7.09
C PRO A 202 2.95 -15.66 6.47
N MET A 203 2.14 -14.75 5.93
CA MET A 203 2.65 -13.54 5.25
C MET A 203 2.93 -12.40 6.21
N ALA A 204 2.08 -12.19 7.22
CA ALA A 204 2.28 -11.18 8.26
C ALA A 204 3.56 -11.42 9.07
N GLN A 205 4.14 -12.64 9.05
CA GLN A 205 5.46 -12.90 9.61
C GLN A 205 6.57 -12.06 8.98
N ALA A 206 6.43 -11.59 7.73
CA ALA A 206 7.37 -10.64 7.12
C ALA A 206 7.65 -9.39 7.98
N PHE A 207 6.71 -9.07 8.88
CA PHE A 207 6.80 -7.93 9.78
C PHE A 207 7.32 -8.30 11.18
N ALA A 208 7.84 -9.50 11.42
CA ALA A 208 8.17 -9.99 12.76
C ALA A 208 9.13 -9.08 13.55
N TYR A 209 9.99 -8.32 12.85
CA TYR A 209 10.98 -7.43 13.45
C TYR A 209 10.54 -5.96 13.56
N TYR A 210 9.30 -5.63 13.16
CA TYR A 210 8.80 -4.26 13.07
C TYR A 210 7.81 -3.93 14.19
N ASP A 211 8.00 -2.79 14.84
CA ASP A 211 7.05 -2.23 15.79
C ASP A 211 6.94 -0.71 15.63
N PHE A 212 5.95 -0.10 16.25
CA PHE A 212 5.87 1.35 16.36
C PHE A 212 5.95 1.74 17.83
N ASP A 213 6.97 2.54 18.18
CA ASP A 213 7.08 3.08 19.53
C ASP A 213 6.29 4.38 19.60
N GLU A 214 5.11 4.31 20.21
CA GLU A 214 4.21 5.45 20.41
C GLU A 214 4.85 6.57 21.24
N THR A 215 5.81 6.23 22.12
CA THR A 215 6.49 7.23 22.98
C THR A 215 7.46 8.07 22.16
N SER A 216 8.23 7.43 21.27
CA SER A 216 9.16 8.13 20.40
C SER A 216 8.58 8.50 19.02
N GLY A 217 7.34 8.11 18.73
CA GLY A 217 6.60 8.46 17.52
C GLY A 217 7.18 7.90 16.22
N ARG A 218 7.96 6.81 16.30
CA ARG A 218 8.72 6.26 15.16
C ARG A 218 8.62 4.74 15.04
N LEU A 219 8.88 4.25 13.83
CA LEU A 219 9.08 2.84 13.55
C LEU A 219 10.34 2.31 14.29
N VAL A 220 10.20 1.14 14.89
CA VAL A 220 11.28 0.37 15.51
C VAL A 220 11.52 -0.89 14.68
N TYR A 221 12.78 -1.17 14.37
CA TYR A 221 13.20 -2.37 13.68
C TYR A 221 14.31 -3.09 14.46
N THR A 222 14.09 -4.38 14.76
CA THR A 222 15.01 -5.21 15.57
C THR A 222 15.48 -6.42 14.75
N PRO A 223 16.54 -6.28 13.94
CA PRO A 223 16.98 -7.35 13.05
C PRO A 223 17.33 -8.62 13.83
N GLY A 224 16.72 -9.73 13.45
CA GLY A 224 16.95 -11.03 14.11
C GLY A 224 16.22 -11.22 15.44
N GLN A 225 15.41 -10.25 15.88
CA GLN A 225 14.66 -10.34 17.13
C GLN A 225 13.18 -10.07 16.88
N VAL A 226 12.35 -11.10 17.04
CA VAL A 226 10.89 -11.01 16.91
C VAL A 226 10.34 -10.08 17.99
N GLN A 227 9.49 -9.14 17.57
CA GLN A 227 8.89 -8.16 18.47
C GLN A 227 8.00 -8.84 19.52
N PRO A 228 8.05 -8.43 20.80
CA PRO A 228 7.34 -9.09 21.89
C PRO A 228 5.85 -9.30 21.64
N LYS A 229 5.23 -8.38 20.89
CA LYS A 229 3.81 -8.40 20.56
C LYS A 229 3.36 -9.63 19.75
N TYR A 230 4.29 -10.36 19.10
CA TYR A 230 3.98 -11.64 18.46
C TYR A 230 3.66 -12.77 19.44
N PHE A 231 3.98 -12.59 20.72
CA PHE A 231 3.78 -13.56 21.80
C PHE A 231 2.71 -13.13 22.81
N ASN A 232 1.94 -12.07 22.50
CA ASN A 232 0.75 -11.71 23.26
C ASN A 232 -0.23 -12.89 23.26
N ASN A 233 -0.84 -13.19 24.41
CA ASN A 233 -1.79 -14.31 24.56
C ASN A 233 -1.22 -15.69 24.16
N LYS A 234 0.10 -15.91 24.31
CA LYS A 234 0.74 -17.21 24.02
C LYS A 234 0.15 -18.41 24.77
N GLU A 235 -0.56 -18.17 25.87
CA GLU A 235 -1.23 -19.19 26.67
C GLU A 235 -2.60 -19.61 26.11
N THR A 236 -3.16 -18.88 25.14
CA THR A 236 -4.47 -19.19 24.53
C THR A 236 -4.46 -20.54 23.80
N PHE A 237 -3.39 -20.83 23.06
CA PHE A 237 -3.13 -22.15 22.49
C PHE A 237 -1.62 -22.39 22.44
N PRO A 238 -1.01 -22.93 23.52
CA PRO A 238 0.45 -23.04 23.63
C PRO A 238 1.11 -23.85 22.50
N GLN A 239 0.39 -24.79 21.89
CA GLN A 239 0.84 -25.60 20.75
C GLN A 239 0.72 -24.87 19.40
N GLY A 240 0.25 -23.63 19.38
CA GLY A 240 0.19 -22.80 18.19
C GLY A 240 1.58 -22.38 17.71
N PHE A 241 1.62 -21.76 16.53
CA PHE A 241 2.88 -21.39 15.91
C PHE A 241 3.61 -20.29 16.70
N VAL A 242 4.84 -20.58 17.13
CA VAL A 242 5.77 -19.62 17.73
C VAL A 242 6.59 -19.01 16.60
N THR A 243 6.44 -17.70 16.37
CA THR A 243 7.14 -17.00 15.29
C THR A 243 8.64 -16.92 15.57
N PRO A 244 9.51 -17.57 14.76
CA PRO A 244 10.95 -17.62 15.05
C PRO A 244 11.75 -16.50 14.37
N ASP A 245 11.28 -15.98 13.23
CA ASP A 245 11.99 -15.04 12.37
C ASP A 245 11.00 -14.26 11.48
N ASP A 246 11.51 -13.55 10.46
CA ASP A 246 10.72 -12.79 9.47
C ASP A 246 10.51 -13.51 8.12
N ARG A 247 10.71 -14.84 8.07
CA ARG A 247 10.39 -15.63 6.87
C ARG A 247 8.88 -15.65 6.63
N TRP A 248 8.46 -15.44 5.40
CA TRP A 248 7.06 -15.55 5.00
C TRP A 248 6.87 -16.50 3.82
N ASP A 249 5.66 -17.07 3.71
CA ASP A 249 5.25 -17.95 2.61
C ASP A 249 3.82 -17.58 2.16
N ASN A 250 3.60 -17.44 0.86
CA ASN A 250 2.29 -17.07 0.29
C ASN A 250 1.46 -18.31 -0.03
N TYR A 251 0.64 -18.74 0.92
CA TYR A 251 -0.26 -19.89 0.75
C TYR A 251 -1.40 -19.63 -0.26
N TRP A 252 -1.64 -18.37 -0.65
CA TRP A 252 -2.66 -18.00 -1.62
C TRP A 252 -2.24 -18.21 -3.08
N ARG A 253 -1.01 -18.67 -3.35
CA ARG A 253 -0.59 -19.08 -4.70
C ARG A 253 -1.32 -20.32 -5.22
N VAL A 254 -2.00 -21.03 -4.34
CA VAL A 254 -2.85 -22.19 -4.64
C VAL A 254 -4.22 -22.00 -3.99
N GLY A 255 -5.17 -22.87 -4.33
CA GLY A 255 -6.55 -22.72 -3.85
C GLY A 255 -7.29 -21.61 -4.62
N GLN A 256 -8.33 -21.05 -4.01
CA GLN A 256 -9.18 -20.04 -4.66
C GLN A 256 -8.48 -18.70 -4.84
N ASN A 257 -7.61 -18.33 -3.90
CA ASN A 257 -6.90 -17.05 -3.94
C ASN A 257 -5.76 -17.01 -4.97
N LYS A 258 -5.53 -18.09 -5.73
CA LYS A 258 -4.63 -18.05 -6.90
C LYS A 258 -5.13 -17.05 -7.96
N LEU A 259 -6.44 -16.76 -7.95
CA LEU A 259 -7.11 -15.81 -8.84
C LEU A 259 -6.69 -14.35 -8.57
N LEU A 260 -5.97 -14.07 -7.49
CA LEU A 260 -5.31 -12.77 -7.29
C LEU A 260 -4.15 -12.53 -8.27
N GLY A 261 -3.77 -13.55 -9.05
CA GLY A 261 -2.84 -13.43 -10.18
C GLY A 261 -1.40 -13.22 -9.74
N TRP A 262 -0.89 -14.08 -8.86
CA TRP A 262 0.48 -14.02 -8.34
C TRP A 262 1.52 -14.23 -9.44
N SER A 263 2.56 -13.39 -9.47
CA SER A 263 3.63 -13.48 -10.47
C SER A 263 4.39 -14.81 -10.40
N SER A 264 4.50 -15.50 -11.53
CA SER A 264 5.31 -16.72 -11.67
C SER A 264 6.81 -16.46 -11.64
N ALA A 265 7.25 -15.20 -11.79
CA ALA A 265 8.66 -14.82 -11.70
C ALA A 265 9.17 -14.70 -10.25
N LEU A 266 8.26 -14.73 -9.27
CA LEU A 266 8.60 -14.65 -7.84
C LEU A 266 8.39 -16.01 -7.15
N PRO A 267 9.19 -16.33 -6.13
CA PRO A 267 9.18 -17.64 -5.48
C PRO A 267 7.96 -17.90 -4.59
N GLY A 268 7.16 -16.86 -4.28
CA GLY A 268 6.03 -17.01 -3.35
C GLY A 268 6.40 -17.20 -1.89
N SER A 269 7.64 -16.88 -1.54
CA SER A 269 8.18 -16.90 -0.19
C SER A 269 9.33 -15.91 -0.10
N GLY A 270 9.73 -15.53 1.11
CA GLY A 270 10.81 -14.56 1.28
C GLY A 270 11.08 -14.24 2.74
N LYS A 271 11.79 -13.13 2.95
CA LYS A 271 12.09 -12.57 4.28
C LYS A 271 11.85 -11.07 4.31
N GLY A 272 11.23 -10.59 5.38
CA GLY A 272 11.05 -9.17 5.63
C GLY A 272 10.01 -8.49 4.74
N ALA A 273 9.63 -7.27 5.15
CA ALA A 273 8.62 -6.44 4.50
C ALA A 273 8.92 -6.17 3.02
N LYS A 274 10.19 -5.93 2.66
CA LYS A 274 10.61 -5.63 1.29
C LYS A 274 10.20 -6.70 0.29
N SER A 275 10.56 -7.95 0.55
CA SER A 275 10.27 -9.05 -0.37
C SER A 275 8.78 -9.41 -0.40
N LEU A 276 8.07 -9.26 0.72
CA LEU A 276 6.61 -9.38 0.72
C LEU A 276 5.97 -8.27 -0.13
N GLY A 277 6.46 -7.05 -0.03
CA GLY A 277 6.01 -5.93 -0.87
C GLY A 277 6.17 -6.21 -2.37
N GLN A 278 7.28 -6.85 -2.76
CA GLN A 278 7.51 -7.28 -4.15
C GLN A 278 6.49 -8.33 -4.60
N GLU A 279 6.19 -9.30 -3.75
CA GLU A 279 5.18 -10.34 -4.00
C GLU A 279 3.79 -9.73 -4.21
N LEU A 280 3.36 -8.87 -3.29
CA LEU A 280 2.05 -8.22 -3.33
C LEU A 280 1.92 -7.29 -4.54
N ALA A 281 2.92 -6.43 -4.78
CA ALA A 281 2.90 -5.48 -5.88
C ALA A 281 3.01 -6.12 -7.28
N SER A 282 3.46 -7.38 -7.35
CA SER A 282 3.57 -8.12 -8.62
C SER A 282 2.33 -8.95 -8.94
N SER A 283 1.26 -8.83 -8.17
CA SER A 283 -0.01 -9.52 -8.42
C SER A 283 -0.89 -8.79 -9.44
N GLN A 284 -1.76 -9.52 -10.15
CA GLN A 284 -2.80 -8.92 -10.98
C GLN A 284 -3.77 -8.08 -10.13
N ALA A 285 -4.10 -8.54 -8.92
CA ALA A 285 -4.94 -7.82 -7.98
C ALA A 285 -4.38 -6.44 -7.61
N PHE A 286 -3.06 -6.30 -7.50
CA PHE A 286 -2.42 -5.00 -7.30
C PHE A 286 -2.73 -4.06 -8.47
N ALA A 287 -2.44 -4.51 -9.70
CA ALA A 287 -2.64 -3.70 -10.89
C ALA A 287 -4.10 -3.26 -11.06
N GLN A 288 -5.04 -4.20 -10.92
CA GLN A 288 -6.47 -3.93 -10.99
C GLN A 288 -6.92 -2.94 -9.91
N CYS A 289 -6.46 -3.10 -8.67
CA CYS A 289 -6.81 -2.21 -7.58
C CYS A 289 -6.38 -0.76 -7.86
N GLN A 290 -5.17 -0.55 -8.38
CA GLN A 290 -4.71 0.80 -8.71
C GLN A 290 -5.58 1.44 -9.80
N VAL A 291 -5.94 0.68 -10.84
CA VAL A 291 -6.81 1.17 -11.92
C VAL A 291 -8.23 1.47 -11.43
N GLU A 292 -8.83 0.60 -10.61
CA GLU A 292 -10.15 0.82 -10.04
C GLU A 292 -10.20 2.06 -9.12
N LYS A 293 -9.11 2.32 -8.38
CA LYS A 293 -9.00 3.52 -7.57
C LYS A 293 -8.89 4.78 -8.41
N VAL A 294 -8.07 4.76 -9.46
CA VAL A 294 -7.97 5.88 -10.41
C VAL A 294 -9.31 6.12 -11.10
N PHE A 295 -10.00 5.06 -11.52
CA PHE A 295 -11.35 5.11 -12.09
C PHE A 295 -12.30 5.86 -11.16
N ARG A 296 -12.39 5.46 -9.89
CA ARG A 296 -13.25 6.14 -8.91
C ARG A 296 -12.88 7.60 -8.70
N GLN A 297 -11.59 7.91 -8.70
CA GLN A 297 -11.09 9.27 -8.47
C GLN A 297 -11.36 10.21 -9.65
N VAL A 298 -11.31 9.70 -10.89
CA VAL A 298 -11.42 10.49 -12.12
C VAL A 298 -12.87 10.54 -12.62
N CYS A 299 -13.58 9.42 -12.56
CA CYS A 299 -14.95 9.29 -13.05
C CYS A 299 -16.00 9.56 -11.96
N TYR A 300 -15.57 9.76 -10.70
CA TYR A 300 -16.44 9.98 -9.53
C TYR A 300 -17.50 8.89 -9.29
N ARG A 301 -17.26 7.68 -9.82
CA ARG A 301 -18.14 6.51 -9.68
C ARG A 301 -17.34 5.21 -9.71
N ALA A 302 -17.91 4.13 -9.18
CA ALA A 302 -17.33 2.80 -9.37
C ALA A 302 -17.64 2.27 -10.78
N PRO A 303 -16.83 1.36 -11.34
CA PRO A 303 -17.21 0.60 -12.53
C PRO A 303 -18.53 -0.11 -12.30
N SER A 304 -19.54 0.19 -13.10
CA SER A 304 -20.93 -0.24 -12.87
C SER A 304 -21.48 -1.13 -13.98
N ASP A 305 -21.06 -0.93 -15.22
CA ASP A 305 -21.54 -1.68 -16.38
C ASP A 305 -20.42 -2.43 -17.13
N ASP A 306 -20.79 -3.09 -18.24
CA ASP A 306 -19.84 -3.87 -19.05
C ASP A 306 -18.82 -2.99 -19.77
N GLN A 307 -19.17 -1.74 -20.11
CA GLN A 307 -18.24 -0.80 -20.75
C GLN A 307 -17.17 -0.36 -19.75
N ASP A 308 -17.56 -0.03 -18.53
CA ASP A 308 -16.63 0.32 -17.46
C ASP A 308 -15.68 -0.83 -17.13
N ARG A 309 -16.22 -2.05 -17.01
CA ARG A 309 -15.41 -3.26 -16.74
C ARG A 309 -14.41 -3.50 -17.86
N THR A 310 -14.85 -3.40 -19.12
CA THR A 310 -13.97 -3.52 -20.30
C THR A 310 -12.89 -2.43 -20.29
N ALA A 311 -13.24 -1.19 -19.92
CA ALA A 311 -12.28 -0.10 -19.82
C ALA A 311 -11.24 -0.34 -18.72
N VAL A 312 -11.66 -0.76 -17.53
CA VAL A 312 -10.75 -1.12 -16.42
C VAL A 312 -9.80 -2.24 -16.82
N GLU A 313 -10.28 -3.29 -17.48
CA GLU A 313 -9.45 -4.40 -17.97
C GLU A 313 -8.42 -3.94 -19.02
N ARG A 314 -8.85 -3.12 -19.99
CA ARG A 314 -7.97 -2.53 -21.00
C ARG A 314 -6.89 -1.66 -20.36
N ILE A 315 -7.28 -0.77 -19.45
CA ILE A 315 -6.35 0.15 -18.77
C ILE A 315 -5.42 -0.63 -17.84
N THR A 316 -5.87 -1.71 -17.20
CA THR A 316 -5.00 -2.61 -16.42
C THR A 316 -3.96 -3.29 -17.31
N SER A 317 -4.33 -3.70 -18.52
CA SER A 317 -3.39 -4.25 -19.50
C SER A 317 -2.37 -3.20 -19.94
N LEU A 318 -2.79 -1.95 -20.17
CA LEU A 318 -1.89 -0.84 -20.48
C LEU A 318 -0.97 -0.50 -19.31
N PHE A 319 -1.47 -0.52 -18.08
CA PHE A 319 -0.70 -0.25 -16.87
C PHE A 319 0.42 -1.27 -16.69
N THR A 320 0.08 -2.57 -16.77
CA THR A 320 1.06 -3.66 -16.64
C THR A 320 2.03 -3.73 -17.81
N GLY A 321 1.57 -3.50 -19.05
CA GLY A 321 2.41 -3.46 -20.25
C GLY A 321 3.28 -2.20 -20.38
N GLY A 322 2.84 -1.08 -19.80
CA GLY A 322 3.51 0.23 -19.81
C GLY A 322 4.49 0.44 -18.67
N GLY A 323 4.93 -0.63 -17.99
CA GLY A 323 5.92 -0.53 -16.91
C GLY A 323 5.36 0.01 -15.59
N TYR A 324 4.05 -0.13 -15.35
CA TYR A 324 3.36 0.32 -14.14
C TYR A 324 3.45 1.84 -13.90
N ASN A 325 3.36 2.63 -14.98
CA ASN A 325 3.24 4.09 -14.87
C ASN A 325 1.80 4.50 -14.49
N LEU A 326 1.59 4.86 -13.22
CA LEU A 326 0.24 5.22 -12.73
C LEU A 326 -0.25 6.56 -13.33
N LYS A 327 0.64 7.46 -13.74
CA LYS A 327 0.24 8.72 -14.40
C LYS A 327 -0.45 8.45 -15.75
N GLN A 328 0.00 7.41 -16.47
CA GLN A 328 -0.68 6.97 -17.70
C GLN A 328 -2.11 6.48 -17.40
N VAL A 329 -2.33 5.78 -16.28
CA VAL A 329 -3.66 5.32 -15.87
C VAL A 329 -4.60 6.52 -15.68
N PHE A 330 -4.14 7.58 -14.99
CA PHE A 330 -4.94 8.81 -14.85
C PHE A 330 -5.32 9.42 -16.20
N ALA A 331 -4.39 9.48 -17.16
CA ALA A 331 -4.66 10.01 -18.49
C ALA A 331 -5.67 9.14 -19.27
N GLU A 332 -5.46 7.83 -19.31
CA GLU A 332 -6.35 6.87 -19.99
C GLU A 332 -7.77 6.87 -19.42
N THR A 333 -7.88 6.93 -18.09
CA THR A 333 -9.17 7.01 -17.41
C THR A 333 -9.86 8.36 -17.67
N ALA A 334 -9.10 9.46 -17.69
CA ALA A 334 -9.66 10.78 -17.99
C ALA A 334 -10.24 10.86 -19.41
N VAL A 335 -9.59 10.22 -20.39
CA VAL A 335 -10.12 10.11 -21.76
C VAL A 335 -11.41 9.28 -21.78
N TYR A 336 -11.44 8.15 -21.04
CA TYR A 336 -12.63 7.30 -20.98
C TYR A 336 -13.84 8.02 -20.38
N CYS A 337 -13.64 8.77 -19.28
CA CYS A 337 -14.71 9.48 -18.57
C CYS A 337 -14.94 10.91 -19.08
N MET A 338 -14.36 11.26 -20.24
CA MET A 338 -14.56 12.57 -20.84
C MET A 338 -15.98 12.68 -21.39
N GLY A 339 -16.79 13.56 -20.81
CA GLY A 339 -18.15 13.85 -21.29
C GLY A 339 -19.28 13.17 -20.51
N ASP A 340 -18.93 12.34 -19.53
CA ASP A 340 -19.80 11.96 -18.40
C ASP A 340 -19.89 13.12 -17.38
#